data_AF-A0A838GBF9-F1
#
_entry.id   AF-A0A838GBF9-F1
#
_cell.length_a   1.000
_cell.length_b   1.000
_cell.length_c   1.000
_cell.angle_alpha   90.00
_cell.angle_beta   90.00
_cell.angle_gamma   90.00
#
_symmetry.space_group_name_H-M   'P 1'
#
loop_
_entity.id
_entity.type
_entity.pdbx_description
1 polymer ?
#
loop_
_entity_poly.entity_id
_entity_poly.type
_entity_poly.pdbx_seq_one_letter_code
_entity_poly.pdbx_strand_id
1 'polypeptide(L)' 'TAEIAASTRQVAEGVKSCASLLELARRVDVYAPIVEHVHAVVEGELAASDMLTRLISRDTKPERD' A
#
# COMPACT_ATOMS: atom_id res chain seq x y z
N THR A 1 15.60 -4.16 -4.20
CA THR A 1 14.55 -3.93 -5.21
C THR A 1 14.52 -4.96 -6.34
N ALA A 2 15.60 -5.69 -6.64
CA ALA A 2 15.61 -6.69 -7.73
C ALA A 2 14.95 -8.05 -7.38
N GLU A 3 14.98 -8.50 -6.12
CA GLU A 3 14.47 -9.83 -5.74
C GLU A 3 12.93 -9.93 -5.65
N ILE A 4 12.24 -8.82 -5.38
CA ILE A 4 10.77 -8.79 -5.28
C ILE A 4 10.12 -8.89 -6.68
N ALA A 5 10.82 -8.50 -7.74
CA ALA A 5 10.32 -8.60 -9.12
C ALA A 5 10.30 -10.05 -9.65
N ALA A 6 11.04 -10.98 -9.03
CA ALA A 6 11.30 -12.30 -9.58
C ALA A 6 10.33 -13.40 -9.10
N SER A 7 9.58 -13.19 -8.01
CA SER A 7 8.85 -14.28 -7.33
C SER A 7 7.32 -14.29 -7.47
N THR A 8 6.71 -13.44 -8.30
CA THR A 8 5.25 -13.48 -8.55
C THR A 8 4.94 -13.42 -10.04
N ARG A 9 4.35 -14.51 -10.57
CA ARG A 9 3.80 -14.60 -11.94
C ARG A 9 2.59 -13.67 -12.19
N GLN A 10 2.23 -12.83 -11.23
CA GLN A 10 1.26 -11.75 -11.40
C GLN A 10 2.03 -10.44 -11.50
N VAL A 11 1.67 -9.59 -12.47
CA VAL A 11 2.26 -8.26 -12.63
C VAL A 11 2.04 -7.48 -11.33
N ALA A 12 3.12 -7.12 -10.64
CA ALA A 12 3.06 -6.25 -9.46
C ALA A 12 2.80 -4.80 -9.90
N GLU A 13 1.62 -4.52 -10.48
CA GLU A 13 1.23 -3.18 -10.93
C GLU A 13 1.32 -2.16 -9.79
N GLY A 14 1.03 -2.61 -8.57
CA GLY A 14 1.20 -1.83 -7.34
C GLY A 14 2.61 -1.26 -7.19
N VAL A 15 3.68 -2.00 -7.52
CA VAL A 15 5.08 -1.53 -7.44
C VAL A 15 5.30 -0.28 -8.29
N LYS A 16 4.61 -0.19 -9.44
CA LYS A 16 4.78 0.93 -10.38
C LYS A 16 3.88 2.12 -10.05
N SER A 17 2.67 1.87 -9.53
CA SER A 17 1.64 2.90 -9.38
C SER A 17 1.48 3.45 -7.95
N CYS A 18 1.88 2.69 -6.92
CA CYS A 18 1.61 3.07 -5.53
C CYS A 18 2.24 4.40 -5.12
N ALA A 19 3.45 4.73 -5.60
CA ALA A 19 4.10 6.00 -5.30
C ALA A 19 3.29 7.20 -5.85
N SER A 20 2.89 7.15 -7.13
CA SER A 20 2.11 8.21 -7.77
C SER A 20 0.70 8.35 -7.16
N LEU A 21 0.09 7.23 -6.79
CA LEU A 21 -1.23 7.21 -6.13
C LEU A 21 -1.15 7.76 -4.70
N LEU A 22 -0.10 7.42 -3.93
CA LEU A 22 0.12 7.93 -2.58
C LEU A 22 0.35 9.45 -2.59
N GLU A 23 1.16 9.90 -3.54
CA GLU A 23 1.46 11.32 -3.73
C GLU A 23 0.19 12.09 -4.14
N LEU A 24 -0.65 11.54 -5.02
CA LEU A 24 -1.96 12.12 -5.33
C LEU A 24 -2.86 12.18 -4.09
N ALA A 25 -2.99 11.08 -3.35
CA ALA A 25 -3.84 10.99 -2.16
C ALA A 25 -3.46 12.05 -1.12
N ARG A 26 -2.16 12.27 -0.88
CA ARG A 26 -1.65 13.33 0.01
C ARG A 26 -2.03 14.73 -0.48
N ARG A 27 -1.91 15.00 -1.78
CA ARG A 27 -2.26 16.32 -2.35
C ARG A 27 -3.74 16.66 -2.23
N VAL A 28 -4.61 15.65 -2.26
CA VAL A 28 -6.07 15.85 -2.19
C VAL A 28 -6.67 15.48 -0.83
N ASP A 29 -5.83 15.28 0.18
CA ASP A 29 -6.21 14.88 1.54
C ASP A 29 -7.16 13.66 1.58
N VAL A 30 -6.88 12.67 0.74
CA VAL A 30 -7.65 11.42 0.67
C VAL A 30 -6.96 10.36 1.51
N TYR A 31 -7.71 9.83 2.48
CA TYR A 31 -7.30 8.66 3.26
C TYR A 31 -7.22 7.41 2.38
N ALA A 32 -6.00 6.93 2.10
CA ALA A 32 -5.74 5.81 1.19
C ALA A 32 -4.84 4.73 1.84
N PRO A 33 -5.27 4.08 2.94
CA PRO A 33 -4.42 3.21 3.75
C PRO A 33 -3.87 2.01 2.96
N ILE A 34 -4.62 1.47 1.99
CA ILE A 34 -4.12 0.35 1.17
C ILE A 34 -2.91 0.79 0.34
N VAL A 35 -2.97 1.98 -0.26
CA VAL A 35 -1.89 2.51 -1.10
C VAL A 35 -0.64 2.80 -0.24
N GLU A 36 -0.83 3.35 0.95
CA GLU A 36 0.26 3.58 1.92
C GLU A 36 0.98 2.29 2.30
N HIS A 37 0.24 1.25 2.68
CA HIS A 37 0.85 0.00 3.11
C HIS A 37 1.49 -0.76 1.96
N VAL A 38 0.87 -0.76 0.77
CA VAL A 38 1.49 -1.35 -0.43
C VAL A 38 2.79 -0.62 -0.77
N HIS A 39 2.82 0.71 -0.70
CA HIS A 39 4.05 1.47 -0.92
C HIS A 39 5.14 1.10 0.09
N ALA A 40 4.82 1.02 1.39
CA ALA A 40 5.78 0.62 2.42
C ALA A 40 6.33 -0.81 2.20
N VAL A 41 5.51 -1.74 1.70
CA VAL A 41 5.98 -3.09 1.34
C VAL A 41 6.93 -3.05 0.14
N VAL A 42 6.64 -2.21 -0.85
CA VAL A 42 7.48 -2.04 -2.05
C VAL A 42 8.84 -1.42 -1.71
N GLU A 43 8.86 -0.43 -0.81
CA GLU A 43 10.09 0.21 -0.30
C GLU A 43 10.87 -0.71 0.67
N GLY A 44 10.28 -1.82 1.11
CA GLY A 44 10.91 -2.75 2.04
C GLY A 44 10.84 -2.30 3.52
N GLU A 45 10.01 -1.32 3.82
CA GLU A 45 9.78 -0.79 5.17
C GLU A 45 8.77 -1.62 5.97
N LEU A 46 7.97 -2.45 5.27
CA LEU A 46 6.92 -3.27 5.86
C LEU A 46 6.92 -4.67 5.26
N ALA A 47 6.84 -5.72 6.09
CA ALA A 47 6.62 -7.06 5.58
C ALA A 47 5.19 -7.22 5.06
N ALA A 48 5.01 -7.96 3.96
CA ALA A 48 3.68 -8.19 3.37
C ALA A 48 2.69 -8.88 4.33
N SER A 49 3.19 -9.75 5.23
CA SER A 49 2.40 -10.35 6.30
C SER A 49 1.86 -9.32 7.28
N ASP A 50 2.70 -8.35 7.64
CA ASP A 50 2.39 -7.35 8.65
C ASP A 50 1.41 -6.31 8.10
N MET A 51 1.50 -6.03 6.80
CA MET A 51 0.49 -5.23 6.09
C MET A 51 -0.91 -5.80 6.27
N LEU A 52 -1.09 -7.13 6.12
CA LEU A 52 -2.40 -7.75 6.26
C LEU A 52 -2.97 -7.55 7.66
N THR A 53 -2.16 -7.78 8.69
CA THR A 53 -2.55 -7.55 10.09
C THR A 53 -2.93 -6.09 10.32
N ARG A 54 -2.12 -5.14 9.86
CA ARG A 54 -2.40 -3.70 10.03
C ARG A 54 -3.68 -3.27 9.32
N LEU A 55 -3.97 -3.80 8.14
CA LEU A 55 -5.19 -3.48 7.41
C LEU A 55 -6.44 -4.02 8.10
N ILE A 56 -6.38 -5.22 8.66
CA ILE A 56 -7.50 -5.86 9.36
C ILE A 56 -7.75 -5.23 10.74
N SER A 57 -6.68 -4.87 11.46
CA SER A 57 -6.76 -4.27 12.80
C SER A 57 -7.04 -2.77 12.79
N ARG A 58 -7.17 -2.16 11.62
CA ARG A 58 -7.45 -0.74 11.46
C ARG A 58 -8.86 -0.42 11.93
N ASP A 59 -9.00 0.73 12.59
CA ASP A 59 -10.32 1.28 12.86
C ASP A 59 -11.10 1.49 11.55
N THR A 60 -12.39 1.17 11.60
CA THR A 60 -13.30 1.41 10.49
C THR A 60 -13.50 2.91 10.32
N LYS A 61 -13.52 3.37 9.07
CA LYS A 61 -13.90 4.75 8.77
C LYS A 61 -15.41 4.88 9.03
N PRO A 62 -15.88 5.90 9.77
CA PRO A 62 -17.30 6.18 9.89
C PRO A 62 -17.93 6.32 8.50
N GLU A 63 -19.09 5.70 8.28
CA GLU A 63 -19.82 5.83 7.01
C GLU A 63 -20.58 7.17 6.89
N ARG A 64 -20.60 7.95 7.97
CA ARG A 64 -21.21 9.28 8.07
C ARG A 64 -20.30 10.16 8.93
N ASP A 65 -20.20 11.43 8.54
CA ASP A 65 -19.57 12.47 9.35
C ASP A 65 -20.37 12.75 10.63
#